data_AF-A0A850MMW3-F1
#
_entry.id   AF-A0A850MMW3-F1
#
_cell.length_a   1.000
_cell.length_b   1.000
_cell.length_c   1.000
_cell.angle_alpha   90.00
_cell.angle_beta   90.00
_cell.angle_gamma   90.00
#
_symmetry.space_group_name_H-M   'P 1'
#
loop_
_entity.id
_entity.type
_entity.pdbx_description
1 polymer ?
#
loop_
_entity_poly.entity_id
_entity_poly.type
_entity_poly.pdbx_seq_one_letter_code
_entity_poly.pdbx_strand_id
1 'polypeptide(L)'
;MEKKYIPLLITFIVTLTIIMFFMIIGITYYLNPGDSMFADETVLIFIPFIPGPLITDLLIILVAPIVVFIVIFYSLAPYWAKLLIGIHKLLSKLGGNPKYGVIKMGKKATGRMLFFRAMVVSFFTFSLAVFLVEILEILGITDGFLLYSSGIQIFDTVVQVYVACLFLGIITILVFLPVWHLEDSGLTSYQVSTGEEDERSPVDIQGVHAPLAGALTGYAGFATILSWITFIIMVYPTISISDVSLLFLILFILLPFIVAGFFSIPIYLYEKKLPSLLSRLESYWDYDHIKPPEFEKVES
;
A
#
# COMPACT_ATOMS: atom_id res chain seq x y z
N MET A 1 -15.40 4.71 -18.47
CA MET A 1 -14.15 4.71 -17.68
C MET A 1 -12.97 4.67 -18.67
N GLU A 2 -11.92 5.47 -18.48
CA GLU A 2 -10.74 5.42 -19.36
C GLU A 2 -10.09 4.02 -19.27
N LYS A 3 -9.57 3.50 -20.41
CA LYS A 3 -8.99 2.14 -20.49
C LYS A 3 -7.87 1.90 -19.46
N LYS A 4 -7.16 2.96 -19.02
CA LYS A 4 -6.07 2.86 -18.04
C LYS A 4 -6.53 2.39 -16.64
N TYR A 5 -7.82 2.52 -16.31
CA TYR A 5 -8.33 2.12 -14.99
C TYR A 5 -8.88 0.69 -14.95
N ILE A 6 -8.94 -0.02 -16.08
CA ILE A 6 -9.47 -1.38 -16.17
C ILE A 6 -8.79 -2.33 -15.17
N PRO A 7 -7.44 -2.35 -15.02
CA PRO A 7 -6.78 -3.25 -14.06
C PRO A 7 -7.19 -2.99 -12.61
N LEU A 8 -7.34 -1.72 -12.22
CA LEU A 8 -7.83 -1.32 -10.89
C LEU A 8 -9.29 -1.73 -10.68
N LEU A 9 -10.13 -1.58 -11.71
CA LEU A 9 -11.52 -2.00 -11.63
C LEU A 9 -11.65 -3.52 -11.47
N ILE A 10 -10.85 -4.30 -12.20
CA ILE A 10 -10.85 -5.76 -12.08
C ILE A 10 -10.44 -6.17 -10.65
N THR A 11 -9.36 -5.60 -10.11
CA THR A 11 -8.93 -5.90 -8.74
C THR A 11 -9.95 -5.50 -7.70
N PHE A 12 -10.60 -4.34 -7.86
CA PHE A 12 -11.70 -3.92 -7.01
C PHE A 12 -12.88 -4.90 -7.06
N ILE A 13 -13.32 -5.32 -8.25
CA ILE A 13 -14.44 -6.26 -8.42
C ILE A 13 -14.11 -7.63 -7.82
N VAL A 14 -12.90 -8.15 -8.05
CA VAL A 14 -12.47 -9.43 -7.48
C VAL A 14 -12.47 -9.35 -5.97
N THR A 15 -11.91 -8.28 -5.40
CA THR A 15 -11.89 -8.03 -3.96
C THR A 15 -13.31 -7.95 -3.39
N LEU A 16 -14.20 -7.20 -4.02
CA LEU A 16 -15.58 -7.08 -3.60
C LEU A 16 -16.30 -8.44 -3.66
N THR A 17 -16.08 -9.22 -4.72
CA THR A 17 -16.66 -10.55 -4.88
C THR A 17 -16.21 -11.49 -3.76
N ILE A 18 -14.91 -11.48 -3.41
CA ILE A 18 -14.36 -12.29 -2.32
C ILE A 18 -14.97 -11.88 -0.98
N ILE A 19 -15.06 -10.58 -0.70
CA ILE A 19 -15.68 -10.07 0.54
C ILE A 19 -17.17 -10.45 0.59
N MET A 20 -17.90 -10.28 -0.52
CA MET A 20 -19.31 -10.66 -0.60
C MET A 20 -19.52 -12.15 -0.38
N PHE A 21 -18.66 -13.00 -0.96
CA PHE A 21 -18.70 -14.44 -0.74
C PHE A 21 -18.58 -14.77 0.76
N PHE A 22 -17.60 -14.18 1.45
CA PHE A 22 -17.45 -14.36 2.90
C PHE A 22 -18.60 -13.79 3.72
N MET A 23 -19.14 -12.63 3.34
CA MET A 23 -20.35 -12.08 3.99
C MET A 23 -21.55 -13.00 3.86
N ILE A 24 -21.78 -13.58 2.69
CA ILE A 24 -22.90 -14.52 2.46
C ILE A 24 -22.73 -15.74 3.35
N ILE A 25 -21.51 -16.27 3.48
CA ILE A 25 -21.21 -17.39 4.40
C ILE A 25 -21.53 -16.98 5.85
N GLY A 26 -21.04 -15.83 6.30
CA GLY A 26 -21.26 -15.32 7.65
C GLY A 26 -22.75 -15.11 7.98
N ILE A 27 -23.50 -14.51 7.06
CA ILE A 27 -24.95 -14.29 7.22
C ILE A 27 -25.71 -15.62 7.24
N THR A 28 -25.37 -16.55 6.36
CA THR A 28 -26.06 -17.85 6.27
C THR A 28 -25.90 -18.64 7.57
N TYR A 29 -24.71 -18.60 8.17
CA TYR A 29 -24.45 -19.18 9.48
C TYR A 29 -25.25 -18.52 10.60
N TYR A 30 -25.27 -17.19 10.66
CA TYR A 30 -26.01 -16.47 11.68
C TYR A 30 -27.51 -16.79 11.64
N LEU A 31 -28.05 -17.00 10.43
CA LEU A 31 -29.46 -17.37 10.24
C LEU A 31 -29.75 -18.83 10.55
N ASN A 32 -28.80 -19.75 10.34
CA ASN A 32 -28.95 -21.19 10.57
C ASN A 32 -27.71 -21.78 11.27
N PRO A 33 -27.51 -21.49 12.58
CA PRO A 33 -26.39 -22.05 13.32
C PRO A 33 -26.53 -23.58 13.40
N GLY A 34 -25.58 -24.31 12.78
CA GLY A 34 -25.54 -25.78 12.75
C GLY A 34 -25.81 -26.44 11.39
N ASP A 35 -26.23 -25.68 10.37
CA ASP A 35 -26.44 -26.18 8.99
C ASP A 35 -25.44 -25.57 7.98
N SER A 36 -24.36 -24.97 8.48
CA SER A 36 -23.32 -24.40 7.64
C SER A 36 -22.40 -25.47 7.08
N MET A 37 -22.10 -25.37 5.79
CA MET A 37 -21.04 -26.15 5.13
C MET A 37 -19.63 -25.89 5.70
N PHE A 38 -19.50 -24.93 6.62
CA PHE A 38 -18.25 -24.53 7.26
C PHE A 38 -18.32 -24.81 8.76
N ALA A 39 -17.19 -25.20 9.35
CA ALA A 39 -17.07 -25.42 10.79
C ALA A 39 -17.43 -24.14 11.57
N ASP A 40 -18.04 -24.26 12.74
CA ASP A 40 -18.47 -23.13 13.59
C ASP A 40 -17.33 -22.13 13.82
N GLU A 41 -16.12 -22.64 14.07
CA GLU A 41 -14.88 -21.89 14.23
C GLU A 41 -14.56 -20.98 13.03
N THR A 42 -14.88 -21.42 11.81
CA THR A 42 -14.65 -20.67 10.58
C THR A 42 -15.61 -19.49 10.42
N VAL A 43 -16.80 -19.57 11.03
CA VAL A 43 -17.81 -18.52 10.87
C VAL A 43 -17.82 -17.51 12.01
N LEU A 44 -17.44 -17.94 13.22
CA LEU A 44 -17.19 -17.06 14.37
C LEU A 44 -16.07 -16.03 14.09
N ILE A 45 -15.20 -16.29 13.12
CA ILE A 45 -14.16 -15.38 12.61
C ILE A 45 -14.74 -14.10 11.98
N PHE A 46 -15.98 -14.16 11.45
CA PHE A 46 -16.65 -13.02 10.83
C PHE A 46 -17.53 -12.24 11.82
N ILE A 47 -17.27 -12.37 13.13
CA ILE A 47 -17.96 -11.60 14.16
C ILE A 47 -17.41 -10.16 14.16
N PRO A 48 -18.30 -9.15 14.34
CA PRO A 48 -17.97 -7.73 14.25
C PRO A 48 -16.83 -7.24 15.17
N PHE A 49 -15.96 -6.39 14.61
CA PHE A 49 -14.82 -5.70 15.23
C PHE A 49 -15.22 -4.50 16.08
N ILE A 50 -16.24 -3.76 15.66
CA ILE A 50 -16.87 -2.69 16.44
C ILE A 50 -18.17 -3.28 16.98
N PRO A 51 -18.55 -3.01 18.25
CA PRO A 51 -19.87 -3.40 18.74
C PRO A 51 -20.96 -2.87 17.80
N GLY A 52 -21.56 -3.76 17.01
CA GLY A 52 -22.44 -3.44 15.89
C GLY A 52 -22.51 -4.59 14.87
N PRO A 53 -23.32 -4.48 13.80
CA PRO A 53 -23.37 -5.50 12.75
C PRO A 53 -22.05 -5.57 11.94
N LEU A 54 -21.63 -6.76 11.47
CA LEU A 54 -20.49 -6.99 10.55
C LEU A 54 -20.47 -6.00 9.36
N ILE A 55 -21.64 -5.63 8.86
CA ILE A 55 -21.82 -4.66 7.78
C ILE A 55 -21.23 -3.29 8.14
N THR A 56 -21.31 -2.87 9.41
CA THR A 56 -20.80 -1.59 9.89
C THR A 56 -19.28 -1.55 9.85
N ASP A 57 -18.62 -2.64 10.26
CA ASP A 57 -17.17 -2.75 10.19
C ASP A 57 -16.69 -2.71 8.75
N LEU A 58 -17.33 -3.49 7.88
CA LEU A 58 -16.99 -3.53 6.46
C LEU A 58 -17.21 -2.16 5.79
N LEU A 59 -18.28 -1.44 6.14
CA LEU A 59 -18.51 -0.09 5.65
C LEU A 59 -17.44 0.89 6.15
N ILE A 60 -17.09 0.85 7.43
CA ILE A 60 -16.03 1.70 7.98
C ILE A 60 -14.69 1.37 7.31
N ILE A 61 -14.38 0.10 7.12
CA ILE A 61 -13.16 -0.36 6.46
C ILE A 61 -13.10 0.07 4.98
N LEU A 62 -14.22 0.06 4.26
CA LEU A 62 -14.26 0.51 2.87
C LEU A 62 -14.22 2.05 2.74
N VAL A 63 -14.86 2.75 3.67
CA VAL A 63 -15.02 4.22 3.61
C VAL A 63 -13.83 4.94 4.24
N ALA A 64 -13.23 4.41 5.31
CA ALA A 64 -12.15 5.07 6.03
C ALA A 64 -10.92 5.36 5.17
N PRO A 65 -10.39 4.44 4.34
CA PRO A 65 -9.30 4.74 3.42
C PRO A 65 -9.67 5.85 2.43
N ILE A 66 -10.91 5.92 1.98
CA ILE A 66 -11.40 6.98 1.07
C ILE A 66 -11.43 8.33 1.80
N VAL A 67 -11.98 8.37 3.02
CA VAL A 67 -12.07 9.59 3.83
C VAL A 67 -10.68 10.08 4.20
N VAL A 68 -9.81 9.19 4.70
CA VAL A 68 -8.43 9.49 5.05
C VAL A 68 -7.68 9.97 3.83
N PHE A 69 -7.85 9.29 2.69
CA PHE A 69 -7.31 9.74 1.42
C PHE A 69 -7.78 11.17 1.16
N ILE A 70 -9.07 11.47 1.08
CA ILE A 70 -9.57 12.83 0.79
C ILE A 70 -9.01 13.87 1.78
N VAL A 71 -9.11 13.62 3.08
CA VAL A 71 -8.71 14.60 4.11
C VAL A 71 -7.22 14.90 4.04
N ILE A 72 -6.37 13.87 4.01
CA ILE A 72 -4.93 14.03 4.07
C ILE A 72 -4.37 14.50 2.73
N PHE A 73 -4.90 13.97 1.64
CA PHE A 73 -4.54 14.33 0.28
C PHE A 73 -4.82 15.80 -0.03
N TYR A 74 -6.00 16.31 0.34
CA TYR A 74 -6.31 17.72 0.08
C TYR A 74 -5.66 18.66 1.07
N SER A 75 -5.54 18.28 2.34
CA SER A 75 -5.15 19.25 3.37
C SER A 75 -3.64 19.27 3.59
N LEU A 76 -2.98 18.10 3.56
CA LEU A 76 -1.62 17.96 4.05
C LEU A 76 -0.58 17.73 2.96
N ALA A 77 -0.97 17.45 1.71
CA ALA A 77 -0.03 17.13 0.62
C ALA A 77 1.15 18.13 0.48
N PRO A 78 0.95 19.46 0.53
CA PRO A 78 2.07 20.40 0.44
C PRO A 78 3.06 20.32 1.61
N TYR A 79 2.55 20.06 2.82
CA TYR A 79 3.38 19.94 4.03
C TYR A 79 4.19 18.66 4.02
N TRP A 80 3.57 17.55 3.64
CA TRP A 80 4.25 16.25 3.51
C TRP A 80 5.35 16.29 2.47
N ALA A 81 5.08 16.90 1.34
CA ALA A 81 6.05 16.96 0.27
C ALA A 81 7.23 17.90 0.64
N LYS A 82 7.00 18.99 1.40
CA LYS A 82 8.07 19.78 2.04
C LYS A 82 8.90 18.95 3.03
N LEU A 83 8.25 18.13 3.87
CA LEU A 83 8.93 17.27 4.83
C LEU A 83 9.85 16.26 4.13
N LEU A 84 9.36 15.58 3.09
CA LEU A 84 10.15 14.63 2.32
C LEU A 84 11.33 15.28 1.61
N ILE A 85 11.16 16.48 1.05
CA ILE A 85 12.28 17.26 0.50
C ILE A 85 13.31 17.59 1.59
N GLY A 86 12.85 17.92 2.81
CA GLY A 86 13.72 18.14 3.97
C GLY A 86 14.53 16.89 4.33
N ILE A 87 13.89 15.72 4.37
CA ILE A 87 14.56 14.43 4.59
C ILE A 87 15.59 14.17 3.49
N HIS A 88 15.22 14.38 2.22
CA HIS A 88 16.15 14.21 1.10
C HIS A 88 17.35 15.14 1.23
N LYS A 89 17.13 16.44 1.51
CA LYS A 89 18.22 17.41 1.77
C LYS A 89 19.15 16.97 2.89
N LEU A 90 18.61 16.40 3.97
CA LEU A 90 19.42 15.88 5.07
C LEU A 90 20.27 14.68 4.63
N LEU A 91 19.71 13.74 3.88
CA LEU A 91 20.43 12.57 3.37
C LEU A 91 21.50 12.96 2.34
N SER A 92 21.20 13.90 1.44
CA SER A 92 22.12 14.33 0.39
C SER A 92 23.26 15.23 0.88
N LYS A 93 23.18 15.80 2.09
CA LYS A 93 24.28 16.60 2.66
C LYS A 93 25.60 15.82 2.78
N LEU A 94 25.53 14.49 2.87
CA LEU A 94 26.71 13.62 2.92
C LEU A 94 27.38 13.42 1.55
N GLY A 95 26.67 13.66 0.44
CA GLY A 95 27.12 13.35 -0.93
C GLY A 95 27.43 14.57 -1.81
N GLY A 96 27.29 15.79 -1.29
CA GLY A 96 27.45 17.04 -2.05
C GLY A 96 26.11 17.74 -2.24
N ASN A 97 26.04 19.03 -1.89
CA ASN A 97 24.79 19.80 -1.83
C ASN A 97 24.09 19.86 -3.21
N PRO A 98 23.01 19.08 -3.42
CA PRO A 98 22.39 19.02 -4.74
C PRO A 98 21.53 20.27 -4.97
N LYS A 99 21.39 20.66 -6.24
CA LYS A 99 20.38 21.62 -6.68
C LYS A 99 19.06 20.90 -6.93
N TYR A 100 17.96 21.64 -6.90
CA TYR A 100 16.61 21.11 -7.04
C TYR A 100 15.88 21.86 -8.13
N GLY A 101 15.05 21.16 -8.90
CA GLY A 101 14.11 21.78 -9.81
C GLY A 101 13.09 20.81 -10.35
N VAL A 102 12.13 21.36 -11.09
CA VAL A 102 10.95 20.64 -11.55
C VAL A 102 11.08 20.34 -13.04
N ILE A 103 11.13 19.06 -13.39
CA ILE A 103 11.02 18.60 -14.77
C ILE A 103 9.54 18.36 -15.04
N LYS A 104 8.95 19.10 -15.98
CA LYS A 104 7.55 18.87 -16.39
C LYS A 104 7.42 17.46 -16.99
N MET A 105 7.00 16.50 -16.16
CA MET A 105 6.65 15.16 -16.59
C MET A 105 5.35 15.23 -17.41
N GLY A 106 5.47 15.25 -18.73
CA GLY A 106 4.31 15.36 -19.64
C GLY A 106 3.42 14.11 -19.72
N LYS A 107 3.67 13.06 -18.94
CA LYS A 107 2.99 11.77 -19.10
C LYS A 107 2.08 11.46 -17.92
N LYS A 108 0.77 11.35 -18.21
CA LYS A 108 -0.23 10.74 -17.32
C LYS A 108 0.22 9.33 -16.95
N ALA A 109 -0.01 8.93 -15.69
CA ALA A 109 0.33 7.59 -15.22
C ALA A 109 -0.35 6.53 -16.10
N THR A 110 0.42 5.50 -16.49
CA THR A 110 -0.13 4.37 -17.26
C THR A 110 -0.96 3.47 -16.34
N GLY A 111 -1.91 2.72 -16.90
CA GLY A 111 -2.71 1.77 -16.11
C GLY A 111 -1.86 0.73 -15.37
N ARG A 112 -0.74 0.33 -15.97
CA ARG A 112 0.25 -0.57 -15.34
C ARG A 112 0.91 0.07 -14.12
N MET A 113 1.25 1.36 -14.20
CA MET A 113 1.85 2.10 -13.08
C MET A 113 0.86 2.25 -11.92
N LEU A 114 -0.41 2.56 -12.23
CA LEU A 114 -1.47 2.66 -11.21
C LEU A 114 -1.73 1.31 -10.52
N PHE A 115 -1.78 0.22 -11.28
CA PHE A 115 -1.90 -1.13 -10.74
C PHE A 115 -0.68 -1.51 -9.88
N PHE A 116 0.53 -1.19 -10.35
CA PHE A 116 1.76 -1.44 -9.61
C PHE A 116 1.77 -0.68 -8.27
N ARG A 117 1.34 0.59 -8.26
CA ARG A 117 1.18 1.38 -7.03
C ARG A 117 0.23 0.69 -6.04
N ALA A 118 -0.91 0.16 -6.51
CA ALA A 118 -1.84 -0.57 -5.65
C ALA A 118 -1.19 -1.83 -5.04
N MET A 119 -0.48 -2.60 -5.85
CA MET A 119 0.20 -3.82 -5.43
C MET A 119 1.35 -3.56 -4.45
N VAL A 120 2.17 -2.53 -4.67
CA VAL A 120 3.28 -2.23 -3.75
C VAL A 120 2.76 -1.82 -2.38
N VAL A 121 1.72 -0.99 -2.32
CA VAL A 121 1.10 -0.60 -1.05
C VAL A 121 0.46 -1.80 -0.37
N SER A 122 -0.19 -2.69 -1.12
CA SER A 122 -0.81 -3.87 -0.54
C SER A 122 0.19 -4.87 0.00
N PHE A 123 1.30 -5.11 -0.71
CA PHE A 123 2.42 -5.91 -0.21
C PHE A 123 3.04 -5.31 1.04
N PHE A 124 3.31 -4.00 1.05
CA PHE A 124 3.82 -3.31 2.24
C PHE A 124 2.87 -3.44 3.42
N THR A 125 1.57 -3.26 3.18
CA THR A 125 0.52 -3.36 4.21
C THR A 125 0.45 -4.76 4.79
N PHE A 126 0.48 -5.76 3.93
CA PHE A 126 0.49 -7.16 4.34
C PHE A 126 1.72 -7.53 5.15
N SER A 127 2.93 -7.21 4.67
CA SER A 127 4.15 -7.54 5.39
C SER A 127 4.23 -6.85 6.75
N LEU A 128 3.77 -5.60 6.82
CA LEU A 128 3.70 -4.85 8.08
C LEU A 128 2.65 -5.46 9.04
N ALA A 129 1.52 -5.91 8.50
CA ALA A 129 0.48 -6.59 9.29
C ALA A 129 0.99 -7.90 9.89
N VAL A 130 1.65 -8.75 9.09
CA VAL A 130 2.27 -9.99 9.57
C VAL A 130 3.28 -9.69 10.67
N PHE A 131 4.21 -8.77 10.42
CA PHE A 131 5.22 -8.37 11.40
C PHE A 131 4.62 -7.84 12.71
N LEU A 132 3.58 -7.00 12.61
CA LEU A 132 2.92 -6.44 13.80
C LEU A 132 2.23 -7.53 14.62
N VAL A 133 1.52 -8.44 13.97
CA VAL A 133 0.85 -9.58 14.62
C VAL A 133 1.88 -10.46 15.33
N GLU A 134 2.97 -10.82 14.65
CA GLU A 134 4.06 -11.62 15.24
C GLU A 134 4.68 -10.92 16.46
N ILE A 135 4.95 -9.62 16.39
CA ILE A 135 5.47 -8.86 17.54
C ILE A 135 4.49 -8.86 18.71
N LEU A 136 3.20 -8.63 18.44
CA LEU A 136 2.18 -8.61 19.49
C LEU A 136 2.04 -9.97 20.17
N GLU A 137 2.19 -11.06 19.41
CA GLU A 137 2.23 -12.43 19.93
C GLU A 137 3.46 -12.67 20.82
N ILE A 138 4.66 -12.26 20.36
CA ILE A 138 5.89 -12.37 21.16
C ILE A 138 5.79 -11.58 22.47
N LEU A 139 5.13 -10.42 22.44
CA LEU A 139 4.93 -9.57 23.61
C LEU A 139 3.79 -10.05 24.52
N GLY A 140 3.04 -11.09 24.14
CA GLY A 140 1.90 -11.61 24.90
C GLY A 140 0.70 -10.66 24.96
N ILE A 141 0.53 -9.79 23.96
CA ILE A 141 -0.55 -8.78 23.88
C ILE A 141 -1.71 -9.29 22.97
N THR A 142 -1.75 -10.59 22.70
CA THR A 142 -2.71 -11.21 21.77
C THR A 142 -4.17 -11.15 22.23
N ASP A 143 -4.41 -11.00 23.53
CA ASP A 143 -5.77 -10.84 24.09
C ASP A 143 -6.46 -9.53 23.67
N GLY A 144 -5.70 -8.54 23.18
CA GLY A 144 -6.25 -7.23 22.78
C GLY A 144 -7.01 -7.23 21.44
N PHE A 145 -6.79 -8.24 20.58
CA PHE A 145 -7.46 -8.36 19.28
C PHE A 145 -8.47 -9.51 19.21
N LEU A 146 -8.51 -10.38 20.23
CA LEU A 146 -9.37 -11.57 20.27
C LEU A 146 -10.54 -11.34 21.23
N LEU A 147 -11.74 -11.11 20.69
CA LEU A 147 -12.98 -11.33 21.44
C LEU A 147 -13.36 -12.81 21.51
N TYR A 148 -12.76 -13.67 20.66
CA TYR A 148 -12.99 -15.11 20.60
C TYR A 148 -11.72 -15.86 20.21
N SER A 149 -11.32 -16.86 20.99
CA SER A 149 -10.30 -17.85 20.60
C SER A 149 -11.00 -19.05 19.97
N SER A 150 -10.60 -19.43 18.76
CA SER A 150 -11.14 -20.60 18.05
C SER A 150 -10.58 -21.93 18.55
N GLY A 151 -9.62 -21.91 19.50
CA GLY A 151 -8.91 -23.11 19.95
C GLY A 151 -7.87 -23.64 18.95
N ILE A 152 -7.82 -23.10 17.72
CA ILE A 152 -6.83 -23.45 16.69
C ILE A 152 -6.02 -22.20 16.32
N GLN A 153 -4.78 -22.14 16.84
CA GLN A 153 -3.90 -20.96 16.76
C GLN A 153 -3.69 -20.39 15.34
N ILE A 154 -3.67 -21.25 14.32
CA ILE A 154 -3.48 -20.85 12.91
C ILE A 154 -4.61 -19.93 12.41
N PHE A 155 -5.86 -20.24 12.82
CA PHE A 155 -7.02 -19.47 12.39
C PHE A 155 -6.98 -18.08 13.02
N ASP A 156 -6.63 -18.00 14.29
CA ASP A 156 -6.50 -16.74 15.02
C ASP A 156 -5.43 -15.83 14.35
N THR A 157 -4.29 -16.38 13.91
CA THR A 157 -3.24 -15.61 13.22
C THR A 157 -3.68 -15.04 11.87
N VAL A 158 -4.31 -15.84 10.98
CA VAL A 158 -4.73 -15.36 9.65
C VAL A 158 -5.74 -14.22 9.77
N VAL A 159 -6.64 -14.32 10.73
CA VAL A 159 -7.66 -13.32 11.01
C VAL A 159 -7.03 -12.04 11.54
N GLN A 160 -6.14 -12.15 12.52
CA GLN A 160 -5.41 -11.00 13.03
C GLN A 160 -4.63 -10.27 11.92
N VAL A 161 -3.99 -11.01 11.01
CA VAL A 161 -3.28 -10.41 9.87
C VAL A 161 -4.26 -9.74 8.92
N TYR A 162 -5.40 -10.35 8.61
CA TYR A 162 -6.43 -9.71 7.78
C TYR A 162 -6.89 -8.38 8.38
N VAL A 163 -7.20 -8.36 9.67
CA VAL A 163 -7.67 -7.17 10.38
C VAL A 163 -6.59 -6.11 10.46
N ALA A 164 -5.36 -6.52 10.79
CA ALA A 164 -4.22 -5.64 10.79
C ALA A 164 -3.99 -5.04 9.39
N CYS A 165 -4.17 -5.79 8.30
CA CYS A 165 -4.08 -5.24 6.95
C CYS A 165 -5.11 -4.13 6.70
N LEU A 166 -6.34 -4.30 7.21
CA LEU A 166 -7.40 -3.31 7.02
C LEU A 166 -7.11 -2.01 7.79
N PHE A 167 -6.68 -2.13 9.04
CA PHE A 167 -6.31 -0.98 9.87
C PHE A 167 -5.03 -0.30 9.35
N LEU A 168 -3.98 -1.08 9.11
CA LEU A 168 -2.71 -0.57 8.61
C LEU A 168 -2.83 0.00 7.20
N GLY A 169 -3.77 -0.48 6.38
CA GLY A 169 -3.99 0.05 5.04
C GLY A 169 -4.25 1.56 5.03
N ILE A 170 -4.91 2.07 6.07
CA ILE A 170 -5.11 3.50 6.29
C ILE A 170 -3.79 4.22 6.54
N ILE A 171 -2.88 3.61 7.31
CA ILE A 171 -1.59 4.21 7.66
C ILE A 171 -0.61 4.12 6.48
N THR A 172 -0.58 2.99 5.77
CA THR A 172 0.36 2.76 4.68
C THR A 172 0.08 3.69 3.51
N ILE A 173 -1.19 4.00 3.20
CA ILE A 173 -1.49 4.98 2.17
C ILE A 173 -0.94 6.38 2.51
N LEU A 174 -0.81 6.73 3.79
CA LEU A 174 -0.20 8.00 4.23
C LEU A 174 1.30 8.06 4.00
N VAL A 175 1.96 6.91 4.00
CA VAL A 175 3.39 6.82 3.73
C VAL A 175 3.66 6.91 2.23
N PHE A 176 2.87 6.23 1.40
CA PHE A 176 3.11 6.15 -0.04
C PHE A 176 2.61 7.36 -0.84
N LEU A 177 1.50 7.96 -0.41
CA LEU A 177 0.88 9.07 -1.12
C LEU A 177 1.82 10.29 -1.28
N PRO A 178 2.57 10.74 -0.26
CA PRO A 178 3.59 11.77 -0.40
C PRO A 178 4.69 11.43 -1.41
N VAL A 179 5.10 10.16 -1.47
CA VAL A 179 6.13 9.68 -2.40
C VAL A 179 5.63 9.77 -3.84
N TRP A 180 4.38 9.35 -4.09
CA TRP A 180 3.76 9.47 -5.40
C TRP A 180 3.57 10.92 -5.84
N HIS A 181 3.26 11.84 -4.91
CA HIS A 181 3.19 13.26 -5.27
C HIS A 181 4.53 13.82 -5.72
N LEU A 182 5.62 13.46 -5.03
CA LEU A 182 6.96 13.88 -5.43
C LEU A 182 7.34 13.28 -6.79
N GLU A 183 7.00 12.02 -7.03
CA GLU A 183 7.16 11.35 -8.32
C GLU A 183 6.40 12.07 -9.43
N ASP A 184 5.10 12.29 -9.25
CA ASP A 184 4.23 12.87 -10.28
C ASP A 184 4.45 14.38 -10.46
N SER A 185 5.01 15.06 -9.46
CA SER A 185 5.43 16.46 -9.61
C SER A 185 6.67 16.64 -10.48
N GLY A 186 7.44 15.58 -10.71
CA GLY A 186 8.69 15.66 -11.45
C GLY A 186 9.78 16.46 -10.72
N LEU A 187 9.68 16.58 -9.39
CA LEU A 187 10.72 17.20 -8.58
C LEU A 187 11.99 16.34 -8.60
N THR A 188 13.06 16.91 -9.13
CA THR A 188 14.36 16.25 -9.28
C THR A 188 15.45 17.00 -8.54
N SER A 189 16.38 16.26 -7.96
CA SER A 189 17.67 16.75 -7.52
C SER A 189 18.70 16.50 -8.62
N TYR A 190 19.60 17.45 -8.82
CA TYR A 190 20.70 17.32 -9.76
C TYR A 190 21.97 17.92 -9.20
N GLN A 191 23.10 17.30 -9.52
CA GLN A 191 24.42 17.80 -9.15
C GLN A 191 25.11 18.30 -10.41
N VAL A 192 25.44 19.59 -10.42
CA VAL A 192 26.27 20.19 -11.47
C VAL A 192 27.70 20.13 -10.97
N SER A 193 28.57 19.36 -11.63
CA SER A 193 30.00 19.44 -11.33
C SER A 193 30.50 20.82 -11.76
N THR A 194 31.06 21.56 -10.80
CA THR A 194 31.52 22.95 -10.99
C THR A 194 33.00 23.05 -11.36
N GLY A 195 33.66 21.94 -11.68
CA GLY A 195 35.08 21.92 -12.08
C GLY A 195 35.26 21.95 -13.60
N GLU A 196 36.15 22.81 -14.09
CA GLU A 196 36.59 22.85 -15.50
C GLU A 196 37.26 21.53 -15.96
N GLU A 197 37.61 20.61 -15.05
CA GLU A 197 38.17 19.29 -15.37
C GLU A 197 37.10 18.18 -15.51
N ASP A 198 35.81 18.51 -15.31
CA ASP A 198 34.77 17.51 -15.05
C ASP A 198 33.62 17.53 -16.07
N GLU A 199 33.88 18.05 -17.27
CA GLU A 199 32.93 18.04 -18.41
C GLU A 199 32.48 16.63 -18.84
N ARG A 200 33.14 15.59 -18.33
CA ARG A 200 32.80 14.17 -18.58
C ARG A 200 32.02 13.51 -17.45
N SER A 201 31.83 14.19 -16.31
CA SER A 201 31.03 13.63 -15.22
C SER A 201 29.54 13.75 -15.57
N PRO A 202 28.82 12.61 -15.68
CA PRO A 202 27.41 12.66 -16.04
C PRO A 202 26.64 13.47 -15.00
N VAL A 203 25.78 14.38 -15.45
CA VAL A 203 24.85 15.08 -14.57
C VAL A 203 23.93 14.02 -13.96
N ASP A 204 24.13 13.71 -12.69
CA ASP A 204 23.24 12.82 -11.97
C ASP A 204 21.92 13.56 -11.72
N ILE A 205 20.88 13.18 -12.46
CA ILE A 205 19.52 13.70 -12.31
C ILE A 205 18.69 12.59 -11.70
N GLN A 206 18.28 12.79 -10.44
CA GLN A 206 17.49 11.83 -9.71
C GLN A 206 16.19 12.47 -9.23
N GLY A 207 15.08 11.73 -9.29
CA GLY A 207 13.84 12.14 -8.63
C GLY A 207 14.02 12.17 -7.12
N VAL A 208 13.56 13.24 -6.45
CA VAL A 208 13.68 13.37 -4.98
C VAL A 208 12.97 12.21 -4.24
N HIS A 209 11.93 11.65 -4.87
CA HIS A 209 11.20 10.48 -4.38
C HIS A 209 11.99 9.17 -4.49
N ALA A 210 12.98 9.07 -5.39
CA ALA A 210 13.52 7.80 -5.84
C ALA A 210 14.19 6.96 -4.73
N PRO A 211 15.01 7.53 -3.82
CA PRO A 211 15.59 6.76 -2.72
C PRO A 211 14.51 6.15 -1.81
N LEU A 212 13.50 6.93 -1.45
CA LEU A 212 12.42 6.49 -0.57
C LEU A 212 11.48 5.51 -1.27
N ALA A 213 11.11 5.78 -2.53
CA ALA A 213 10.31 4.88 -3.35
C ALA A 213 11.01 3.52 -3.54
N GLY A 214 12.32 3.53 -3.79
CA GLY A 214 13.15 2.35 -3.90
C GLY A 214 13.18 1.54 -2.60
N ALA A 215 13.42 2.20 -1.47
CA ALA A 215 13.44 1.55 -0.15
C ALA A 215 12.08 0.91 0.20
N LEU A 216 10.98 1.65 0.01
CA LEU A 216 9.63 1.16 0.29
C LEU A 216 9.23 0.00 -0.62
N THR A 217 9.53 0.09 -1.92
CA THR A 217 9.22 -0.97 -2.90
C THR A 217 10.06 -2.21 -2.65
N GLY A 218 11.36 -2.03 -2.37
CA GLY A 218 12.28 -3.12 -2.03
C GLY A 218 11.86 -3.85 -0.75
N TYR A 219 11.51 -3.09 0.29
CA TYR A 219 10.95 -3.66 1.52
C TYR A 219 9.64 -4.40 1.25
N ALA A 220 8.67 -3.79 0.56
CA ALA A 220 7.36 -4.40 0.31
C ALA A 220 7.49 -5.77 -0.38
N GLY A 221 8.33 -5.86 -1.43
CA GLY A 221 8.56 -7.11 -2.15
C GLY A 221 9.28 -8.15 -1.30
N PHE A 222 10.42 -7.79 -0.71
CA PHE A 222 11.24 -8.72 0.06
C PHE A 222 10.54 -9.21 1.33
N ALA A 223 9.94 -8.29 2.10
CA ALA A 223 9.26 -8.61 3.34
C ALA A 223 8.00 -9.47 3.10
N THR A 224 7.23 -9.21 2.03
CA THR A 224 6.08 -10.07 1.69
C THR A 224 6.49 -11.51 1.39
N ILE A 225 7.58 -11.69 0.63
CA ILE A 225 8.11 -13.03 0.34
C ILE A 225 8.54 -13.71 1.64
N LEU A 226 9.25 -13.01 2.52
CA LEU A 226 9.62 -13.54 3.83
C LEU A 226 8.39 -13.91 4.67
N SER A 227 7.37 -13.05 4.73
CA SER A 227 6.12 -13.33 5.45
C SER A 227 5.43 -14.59 4.94
N TRP A 228 5.38 -14.81 3.61
CA TRP A 228 4.83 -16.04 3.06
C TRP A 228 5.68 -17.27 3.43
N ILE A 229 7.00 -17.16 3.35
CA ILE A 229 7.90 -18.27 3.71
C ILE A 229 7.74 -18.62 5.19
N THR A 230 7.77 -17.62 6.08
CA THR A 230 7.58 -17.79 7.52
C THR A 230 6.23 -18.45 7.81
N PHE A 231 5.15 -17.94 7.22
CA PHE A 231 3.82 -18.51 7.39
C PHE A 231 3.78 -19.97 6.90
N ILE A 232 4.27 -20.28 5.70
CA ILE A 232 4.29 -21.65 5.18
C ILE A 232 5.10 -22.57 6.11
N ILE A 233 6.28 -22.17 6.57
CA ILE A 233 7.12 -23.01 7.43
C ILE A 233 6.48 -23.25 8.80
N MET A 234 5.86 -22.24 9.40
CA MET A 234 5.26 -22.35 10.73
C MET A 234 3.90 -23.05 10.72
N VAL A 235 3.12 -22.85 9.65
CA VAL A 235 1.72 -23.25 9.57
C VAL A 235 1.52 -24.56 8.79
N TYR A 236 2.31 -24.82 7.74
CA TYR A 236 2.18 -26.07 6.97
C TYR A 236 2.33 -27.35 7.82
N PRO A 237 3.25 -27.44 8.81
CA PRO A 237 3.40 -28.65 9.63
C PRO A 237 2.24 -28.90 10.60
N THR A 238 1.44 -27.86 10.90
CA THR A 238 0.37 -27.89 11.89
C THR A 238 -1.03 -28.02 11.26
N ILE A 239 -1.12 -27.85 9.94
CA ILE A 239 -2.35 -28.09 9.17
C ILE A 239 -2.60 -29.61 9.05
N SER A 240 -3.67 -30.10 9.68
CA SER A 240 -4.30 -31.35 9.22
C SER A 240 -4.84 -31.08 7.82
N ILE A 241 -4.61 -31.99 6.86
CA ILE A 241 -5.16 -31.90 5.50
C ILE A 241 -6.67 -32.17 5.54
N SER A 242 -7.39 -31.30 6.25
CA SER A 242 -8.81 -31.10 6.12
C SER A 242 -9.03 -30.00 5.09
N ASP A 243 -10.15 -30.07 4.37
CA ASP A 243 -10.42 -29.17 3.24
C ASP A 243 -10.45 -27.68 3.62
N VAL A 244 -10.75 -27.37 4.90
CA VAL A 244 -10.94 -25.99 5.38
C VAL A 244 -9.60 -25.28 5.62
N SER A 245 -8.61 -25.94 6.23
CA SER A 245 -7.30 -25.32 6.51
C SER A 245 -6.53 -24.93 5.25
N LEU A 246 -6.72 -25.69 4.16
CA LEU A 246 -6.13 -25.37 2.85
C LEU A 246 -6.73 -24.10 2.24
N LEU A 247 -8.02 -23.83 2.47
CA LEU A 247 -8.67 -22.59 2.05
C LEU A 247 -8.04 -21.36 2.73
N PHE A 248 -7.70 -21.45 4.02
CA PHE A 248 -7.07 -20.36 4.77
C PHE A 248 -5.64 -20.07 4.30
N LEU A 249 -4.87 -21.11 3.97
CA LEU A 249 -3.55 -20.94 3.37
C LEU A 249 -3.65 -20.19 2.03
N ILE A 250 -4.61 -20.58 1.17
CA ILE A 250 -4.86 -19.90 -0.11
C ILE A 250 -5.28 -18.45 0.15
N LEU A 251 -6.17 -18.21 1.11
CA LEU A 251 -6.63 -16.87 1.45
C LEU A 251 -5.47 -15.98 1.91
N PHE A 252 -4.57 -16.50 2.74
CA PHE A 252 -3.39 -15.78 3.23
C PHE A 252 -2.45 -15.38 2.08
N ILE A 253 -2.21 -16.29 1.13
CA ILE A 253 -1.40 -16.01 -0.07
C ILE A 253 -2.07 -14.95 -0.96
N LEU A 254 -3.40 -15.03 -1.10
CA LEU A 254 -4.18 -14.08 -1.91
C LEU A 254 -4.42 -12.74 -1.21
N LEU A 255 -4.16 -12.65 0.10
CA LEU A 255 -4.50 -11.49 0.93
C LEU A 255 -3.94 -10.17 0.39
N PRO A 256 -2.67 -10.06 -0.04
CA PRO A 256 -2.16 -8.80 -0.58
C PRO A 256 -2.86 -8.38 -1.87
N PHE A 257 -3.36 -9.33 -2.67
CA PHE A 257 -4.11 -9.02 -3.90
C PHE A 257 -5.52 -8.53 -3.59
N ILE A 258 -6.16 -9.09 -2.55
CA ILE A 258 -7.42 -8.59 -2.00
C ILE A 258 -7.22 -7.17 -1.46
N VAL A 259 -6.14 -6.94 -0.71
CA VAL A 259 -5.82 -5.63 -0.15
C VAL A 259 -5.57 -4.58 -1.25
N ALA A 260 -4.99 -4.97 -2.38
CA ALA A 260 -4.82 -4.07 -3.53
C ALA A 260 -6.16 -3.53 -4.07
N GLY A 261 -7.23 -4.33 -4.02
CA GLY A 261 -8.57 -3.87 -4.40
C GLY A 261 -9.08 -2.73 -3.52
N PHE A 262 -8.81 -2.76 -2.21
CA PHE A 262 -9.19 -1.65 -1.31
C PHE A 262 -8.55 -0.32 -1.71
N PHE A 263 -7.32 -0.34 -2.23
CA PHE A 263 -6.62 0.85 -2.69
C PHE A 263 -7.03 1.35 -4.07
N SER A 264 -7.84 0.58 -4.80
CA SER A 264 -8.23 0.94 -6.17
C SER A 264 -9.05 2.24 -6.25
N ILE A 265 -9.96 2.47 -5.29
CA ILE A 265 -10.73 3.72 -5.22
C ILE A 265 -9.85 4.91 -4.82
N PRO A 266 -9.07 4.87 -3.72
CA PRO A 266 -8.11 5.94 -3.40
C PRO A 266 -7.18 6.30 -4.56
N ILE A 267 -6.61 5.30 -5.25
CA ILE A 267 -5.70 5.53 -6.39
C ILE A 267 -6.44 6.11 -7.60
N TYR A 268 -7.69 5.71 -7.84
CA TYR A 268 -8.52 6.33 -8.87
C TYR A 268 -8.78 7.82 -8.57
N LEU A 269 -9.14 8.13 -7.31
CA LEU A 269 -9.37 9.50 -6.87
C LEU A 269 -8.10 10.34 -6.93
N TYR A 270 -6.96 9.75 -6.56
CA TYR A 270 -5.62 10.33 -6.70
C TYR A 270 -5.38 10.83 -8.12
N GLU A 271 -5.45 9.93 -9.08
CA GLU A 271 -5.13 10.24 -10.47
C GLU A 271 -6.09 11.28 -11.06
N LYS A 272 -7.37 11.23 -10.67
CA LYS A 272 -8.39 12.19 -11.13
C LYS A 272 -8.12 13.60 -10.63
N LYS A 273 -7.52 13.75 -9.45
CA LYS A 273 -7.29 15.03 -8.78
C LYS A 273 -5.86 15.54 -8.89
N LEU A 274 -4.95 14.71 -9.42
CA LEU A 274 -3.55 15.03 -9.63
C LEU A 274 -3.30 16.41 -10.27
N PRO A 275 -3.99 16.85 -11.35
CA PRO A 275 -3.72 18.17 -11.94
C PRO A 275 -3.95 19.34 -10.98
N SER A 276 -5.01 19.27 -10.18
CA SER A 276 -5.31 20.31 -9.18
C SER A 276 -4.26 20.34 -8.08
N LEU A 277 -3.70 19.19 -7.71
CA LEU A 277 -2.67 19.11 -6.68
C LEU A 277 -1.33 19.62 -7.17
N LEU A 278 -0.94 19.26 -8.39
CA LEU A 278 0.30 19.75 -8.99
C LEU A 278 0.29 21.27 -9.03
N SER A 279 -0.82 21.89 -9.48
CA SER A 279 -0.95 23.35 -9.47
C SER A 279 -0.84 23.95 -8.05
N ARG A 280 -1.36 23.25 -7.04
CA ARG A 280 -1.26 23.70 -5.65
C ARG A 280 0.17 23.52 -5.12
N LEU A 281 0.85 22.43 -5.42
CA LEU A 281 2.24 22.20 -5.02
C LEU A 281 3.18 23.23 -5.64
N GLU A 282 2.99 23.54 -6.93
CA GLU A 282 3.72 24.61 -7.63
C GLU A 282 3.56 25.94 -6.89
N SER A 283 2.36 26.28 -6.38
CA SER A 283 2.18 27.51 -5.59
C SER A 283 2.87 27.51 -4.21
N TYR A 284 3.29 26.36 -3.69
CA TYR A 284 3.94 26.22 -2.38
C TYR A 284 5.46 26.06 -2.47
N TRP A 285 5.99 25.89 -3.69
CA TRP A 285 7.37 25.55 -3.96
C TRP A 285 8.00 26.55 -4.91
N ASP A 286 9.11 27.14 -4.48
CA ASP A 286 9.86 28.14 -5.23
C ASP A 286 11.01 27.46 -6.00
N TYR A 287 10.66 26.48 -6.84
CA TYR A 287 11.62 25.70 -7.63
C TYR A 287 11.46 26.01 -9.12
N ASP A 288 12.58 26.33 -9.77
CA ASP A 288 12.59 26.62 -11.19
C ASP A 288 12.25 25.38 -12.05
N HIS A 289 11.60 25.63 -13.18
CA HIS A 289 11.41 24.60 -14.20
C HIS A 289 12.71 24.39 -14.96
N ILE A 290 13.22 23.16 -14.93
CA ILE A 290 14.49 22.81 -15.57
C ILE A 290 14.18 22.06 -16.86
N LYS A 291 14.84 22.45 -17.96
CA LYS A 291 14.84 21.64 -19.18
C LYS A 291 15.85 20.50 -18.97
N PRO A 292 15.45 19.23 -19.18
CA PRO A 292 16.44 18.15 -19.18
C PRO A 292 17.50 18.47 -20.24
N PRO A 293 18.80 18.23 -19.96
CA PRO A 293 19.85 18.43 -20.96
C PRO A 293 19.51 17.56 -22.19
N GLU A 294 19.53 18.18 -23.37
CA GLU A 294 19.40 17.45 -24.63
C GLU A 294 20.69 16.64 -24.81
N PHE A 295 20.63 15.34 -24.53
CA PHE A 295 21.71 14.44 -24.93
C PHE A 295 21.68 14.37 -26.45
N GLU A 296 22.70 14.94 -27.10
CA GLU A 296 22.93 14.73 -28.52
C GLU A 296 22.82 13.23 -28.80
N LYS A 297 21.99 12.87 -29.77
CA LYS A 297 21.85 11.50 -30.22
C LYS A 297 23.24 11.02 -30.59
N VAL A 298 23.81 10.12 -29.80
CA VAL A 298 24.98 9.36 -30.21
C VAL A 298 24.54 8.62 -31.46
N GLU A 299 24.98 9.11 -32.63
CA GLU A 299 24.73 8.47 -33.91
C GLU A 299 25.31 7.06 -33.81
N SER A 300 24.41 6.07 -33.85
CA SER A 300 24.72 4.64 -33.87
C SER A 300 25.26 4.22 -35.23
#